data_AF-A0A2A5DFT2-F1
#
_entry.id   AF-A0A2A5DFT2-F1
#
_cell.length_a   1.000
_cell.length_b   1.000
_cell.length_c   1.000
_cell.angle_alpha   90.00
_cell.angle_beta   90.00
_cell.angle_gamma   90.00
#
_symmetry.space_group_name_H-M   'P 1'
#
loop_
_entity.id
_entity.type
_entity.pdbx_description
1 polymer ?
#
loop_
_entity_poly.entity_id
_entity_poly.type
_entity_poly.pdbx_seq_one_letter_code
_entity_poly.pdbx_strand_id
1 'polypeptide(L)'
;MIELLLQTDPTPWFSAETANLFGGFGGAGIGVIGGSLGAAAGVLAPKGKGRGIVLGGMIIFAVVGVITLIIGVVAVSGGQPYHVWYPMVLLGAMLAGLFGGLTPVIRKRYSEAEARRLDADALRRS
;
A
#
# COMPACT_ATOMS: atom_id res chain seq x y z
N MET A 1 13.18 22.58 -40.22
CA MET A 1 14.25 21.63 -39.88
C MET A 1 14.70 21.70 -38.41
N ILE A 2 14.34 22.75 -37.64
CA ILE A 2 14.63 22.84 -36.19
C ILE A 2 13.56 22.12 -35.34
N GLU A 3 12.30 22.08 -35.78
CA GLU A 3 11.23 21.38 -35.03
C GLU A 3 11.34 19.85 -35.02
N LEU A 4 12.10 19.25 -35.95
CA LEU A 4 12.25 17.80 -36.01
C LEU A 4 13.24 17.24 -34.96
N LEU A 5 14.00 18.11 -34.30
CA LEU A 5 15.04 17.74 -33.33
C LEU A 5 14.60 17.85 -31.86
N LEU A 6 13.34 18.26 -31.60
CA LEU A 6 12.82 18.49 -30.24
C LEU A 6 11.75 17.50 -29.79
N GLN A 7 11.28 16.59 -30.64
CA GLN A 7 10.19 15.67 -30.32
C GLN A 7 10.68 14.22 -30.21
N THR A 8 11.60 13.95 -29.29
CA THR A 8 11.81 12.57 -28.81
C THR A 8 11.04 12.40 -27.51
N ASP A 9 9.72 12.46 -27.59
CA ASP A 9 8.90 12.03 -26.46
C ASP A 9 9.27 10.57 -26.16
N PRO A 10 9.68 10.26 -24.92
CA PRO A 10 10.09 8.91 -24.59
C PRO A 10 8.94 7.96 -24.88
N THR A 11 9.25 6.84 -25.54
CA THR A 11 8.23 5.85 -25.89
C THR A 11 7.47 5.46 -24.61
N PRO A 12 6.14 5.65 -24.56
CA PRO A 12 5.37 5.34 -23.36
C PRO A 12 5.50 3.85 -23.04
N TRP A 13 5.70 3.53 -21.77
CA TRP A 13 5.78 2.11 -21.35
C TRP A 13 4.47 1.36 -21.60
N PHE A 14 3.33 2.04 -21.50
CA PHE A 14 2.02 1.50 -21.78
C PHE A 14 1.05 2.59 -22.24
N SER A 15 -0.04 2.18 -22.89
CA SER A 15 -1.04 3.11 -23.43
C SER A 15 -1.94 3.71 -22.35
N ALA A 16 -2.60 4.83 -22.68
CA ALA A 16 -3.60 5.43 -21.79
C ALA A 16 -4.80 4.50 -21.52
N GLU A 17 -5.17 3.64 -22.47
CA GLU A 17 -6.22 2.64 -22.26
C GLU A 17 -5.81 1.61 -21.20
N THR A 18 -4.57 1.10 -21.28
CA THR A 18 -4.02 0.22 -20.26
C THR A 18 -3.98 0.92 -18.89
N ALA A 19 -3.61 2.20 -18.85
CA ALA A 19 -3.61 2.99 -17.63
C ALA A 19 -5.01 3.08 -16.99
N ASN A 20 -6.06 3.27 -17.80
CA ASN A 20 -7.44 3.33 -17.33
C ASN A 20 -7.91 2.00 -16.76
N LEU A 21 -7.56 0.89 -17.40
CA LEU A 21 -7.86 -0.45 -16.89
C LEU A 21 -7.16 -0.71 -15.56
N PHE A 22 -5.88 -0.34 -15.44
CA PHE A 22 -5.14 -0.41 -14.18
C PHE A 22 -5.76 0.45 -13.09
N GLY A 23 -6.18 1.69 -13.40
CA GLY A 23 -6.85 2.57 -12.46
C GLY A 23 -8.17 2.01 -11.96
N GLY A 24 -9.01 1.52 -12.87
CA GLY A 24 -10.32 0.95 -12.53
C GLY A 24 -10.23 -0.36 -11.75
N PHE A 25 -9.61 -1.37 -12.34
CA PHE A 25 -9.55 -2.71 -11.73
C PHE A 25 -8.52 -2.79 -10.60
N GLY A 26 -7.35 -2.20 -10.79
CA GLY A 26 -6.31 -2.15 -9.77
C GLY A 26 -6.77 -1.37 -8.55
N GLY A 27 -7.37 -0.19 -8.76
CA GLY A 27 -7.94 0.62 -7.68
C GLY A 27 -9.04 -0.10 -6.92
N ALA A 28 -10.01 -0.69 -7.62
CA ALA A 28 -11.12 -1.43 -7.00
C ALA A 28 -10.62 -2.66 -6.22
N GLY A 29 -9.74 -3.47 -6.82
CA GLY A 29 -9.19 -4.67 -6.18
C GLY A 29 -8.40 -4.34 -4.92
N ILE A 30 -7.52 -3.35 -5.00
CA ILE A 30 -6.74 -2.89 -3.85
C ILE A 30 -7.64 -2.27 -2.78
N GLY A 31 -8.66 -1.51 -3.18
CA GLY A 31 -9.64 -0.94 -2.26
C GLY A 31 -10.39 -2.01 -1.47
N VAL A 32 -10.88 -3.07 -2.14
CA VAL A 32 -11.59 -4.18 -1.50
C VAL A 32 -10.68 -4.96 -0.56
N ILE A 33 -9.48 -5.35 -1.01
CA ILE A 33 -8.56 -6.14 -0.20
C ILE A 33 -8.06 -5.30 0.98
N GLY A 34 -7.70 -4.05 0.72
CA GLY A 34 -7.23 -3.10 1.73
C GLY A 34 -8.27 -2.76 2.77
N GLY A 35 -9.50 -2.46 2.35
CA GLY A 35 -10.63 -2.22 3.24
C GLY A 35 -10.95 -3.45 4.10
N SER A 36 -10.93 -4.64 3.50
CA SER A 36 -11.13 -5.91 4.21
C SER A 36 -10.04 -6.18 5.24
N LEU A 37 -8.78 -5.92 4.89
CA LEU A 37 -7.64 -6.04 5.81
C LEU A 37 -7.72 -5.03 6.96
N GLY A 38 -8.12 -3.78 6.67
CA GLY A 38 -8.36 -2.75 7.68
C GLY A 38 -9.49 -3.11 8.63
N ALA A 39 -10.61 -3.61 8.10
CA ALA A 39 -11.72 -4.09 8.91
C ALA A 39 -11.31 -5.28 9.79
N ALA A 40 -10.58 -6.26 9.22
CA ALA A 40 -10.02 -7.36 9.98
C ALA A 40 -9.07 -6.87 11.08
N ALA A 41 -8.22 -5.88 10.80
CA ALA A 41 -7.35 -5.27 11.81
C ALA A 41 -8.16 -4.64 12.95
N GLY A 42 -9.22 -3.89 12.63
CA GLY A 42 -10.10 -3.28 13.63
C GLY A 42 -10.80 -4.28 14.55
N VAL A 43 -11.20 -5.44 14.01
CA VAL A 43 -11.90 -6.48 14.78
C VAL A 43 -10.96 -7.42 15.53
N LEU A 44 -9.85 -7.81 14.91
CA LEU A 44 -8.96 -8.86 15.42
C LEU A 44 -7.85 -8.33 16.33
N ALA A 45 -7.33 -7.12 16.06
CA ALA A 45 -6.24 -6.55 16.85
C ALA A 45 -6.60 -6.34 18.32
N PRO A 46 -7.79 -5.80 18.68
CA PRO A 46 -8.19 -5.66 20.08
C PRO A 46 -8.33 -7.00 20.82
N LYS A 47 -8.56 -8.08 20.08
CA LYS A 47 -8.71 -9.46 20.58
C LYS A 47 -7.38 -10.24 20.58
N GLY A 48 -6.29 -9.65 20.10
CA GLY A 48 -4.99 -10.31 19.98
C GLY A 48 -4.94 -11.44 18.94
N LYS A 49 -5.94 -11.58 18.05
CA LYS A 49 -6.05 -12.72 17.11
C LYS A 49 -5.53 -12.37 15.73
N GLY A 50 -5.03 -13.35 14.97
CA GLY A 50 -4.71 -13.15 13.55
C GLY A 50 -3.56 -12.18 13.27
N ARG A 51 -2.68 -11.92 14.26
CA ARG A 51 -1.57 -10.96 14.17
C ARG A 51 -0.70 -11.14 12.93
N GLY A 52 -0.34 -12.38 12.61
CA GLY A 52 0.52 -12.71 11.46
C GLY A 52 -0.13 -12.31 10.13
N ILE A 53 -1.41 -12.65 9.92
CA ILE A 53 -2.13 -12.32 8.69
C ILE A 53 -2.30 -10.81 8.56
N VAL A 54 -2.73 -10.14 9.62
CA VAL A 54 -3.00 -8.69 9.57
C VAL A 54 -1.71 -7.89 9.39
N LEU A 55 -0.70 -8.09 10.25
CA LEU A 55 0.55 -7.33 10.15
C LEU A 55 1.36 -7.74 8.91
N GLY A 56 1.37 -9.03 8.56
CA GLY A 56 2.00 -9.52 7.34
C GLY A 56 1.39 -8.89 6.09
N GLY A 57 0.05 -8.87 6.01
CA GLY A 57 -0.66 -8.21 4.92
C GLY A 57 -0.34 -6.70 4.84
N MET A 58 -0.34 -6.01 5.98
CA MET A 58 0.01 -4.57 6.03
C MET A 58 1.44 -4.34 5.52
N ILE A 59 2.40 -5.16 5.95
CA ILE A 59 3.80 -5.05 5.50
C ILE A 59 3.92 -5.35 4.01
N ILE A 60 3.26 -6.41 3.51
CA ILE A 60 3.29 -6.75 2.08
C ILE A 60 2.77 -5.59 1.24
N PHE A 61 1.61 -5.02 1.59
CA PHE A 61 1.07 -3.87 0.87
C PHE A 61 1.96 -2.64 0.97
N ALA A 62 2.59 -2.39 2.12
CA ALA A 62 3.54 -1.30 2.27
C ALA A 62 4.77 -1.48 1.37
N VAL A 63 5.34 -2.68 1.32
CA VAL A 63 6.51 -3.00 0.47
C VAL A 63 6.16 -2.88 -1.02
N VAL A 64 5.01 -3.45 -1.43
CA VAL A 64 4.51 -3.28 -2.80
C VAL A 64 4.31 -1.81 -3.13
N GLY A 65 3.76 -1.03 -2.20
CA GLY A 65 3.61 0.41 -2.36
C GLY A 65 4.93 1.14 -2.56
N VAL A 66 5.95 0.83 -1.75
CA VAL A 66 7.28 1.43 -1.87
C VAL A 66 7.91 1.10 -3.22
N ILE A 67 7.85 -0.17 -3.66
CA ILE A 67 8.39 -0.58 -4.95
C ILE A 67 7.68 0.16 -6.09
N THR A 68 6.34 0.19 -6.08
CA THR A 68 5.55 0.89 -7.10
C THR A 68 5.83 2.39 -7.10
N LEU A 69 6.02 3.00 -5.92
CA LEU A 69 6.37 4.41 -5.81
C LEU A 69 7.75 4.70 -6.41
N ILE A 70 8.73 3.84 -6.16
CA ILE A 70 10.07 3.95 -6.76
C ILE A 70 9.97 3.88 -8.29
N ILE A 71 9.20 2.93 -8.83
CA ILE A 71 8.94 2.82 -10.28
C ILE A 71 8.31 4.11 -10.81
N GLY A 72 7.34 4.68 -10.09
CA GLY A 72 6.73 5.97 -10.44
C GLY A 72 7.73 7.13 -10.46
N VAL A 73 8.62 7.21 -9.46
CA VAL A 73 9.69 8.23 -9.42
C VAL A 73 10.67 8.07 -10.57
N VAL A 74 11.03 6.83 -10.93
CA VAL A 74 11.85 6.54 -12.11
C VAL A 74 11.14 6.98 -13.39
N ALA A 75 9.83 6.74 -13.51
CA ALA A 75 9.03 7.18 -14.66
C ALA A 75 9.01 8.71 -14.79
N VAL A 76 8.77 9.43 -13.69
CA VAL A 76 8.83 10.91 -13.67
C VAL A 76 10.21 11.39 -14.11
N SER A 77 11.27 10.80 -13.56
CA SER A 77 12.66 11.20 -13.85
C SER A 77 13.06 10.90 -15.30
N GLY A 78 12.45 9.88 -15.92
CA GLY A 78 12.63 9.52 -17.32
C GLY A 78 11.73 10.27 -18.29
N GLY A 79 10.97 11.27 -17.84
CA GLY A 79 10.08 12.08 -18.69
C GLY A 79 8.88 11.31 -19.24
N GLN A 80 8.48 10.20 -18.61
CA GLN A 80 7.32 9.43 -19.05
C GLN A 80 6.05 10.30 -19.02
N PRO A 81 5.07 10.03 -19.90
CA PRO A 81 3.84 10.79 -19.94
C PRO A 81 2.96 10.54 -18.71
N TYR A 82 2.02 11.45 -18.44
CA TYR A 82 1.14 11.44 -17.27
C TYR A 82 0.47 10.09 -17.00
N HIS A 83 -0.07 9.46 -18.04
CA HIS A 83 -0.76 8.18 -17.90
C HIS A 83 0.14 7.02 -17.43
N VAL A 84 1.47 7.15 -17.54
CA VAL A 84 2.42 6.16 -17.03
C VAL A 84 2.80 6.45 -15.57
N TRP A 85 3.31 7.64 -15.28
CA TRP A 85 3.86 7.91 -13.95
C TRP A 85 2.79 8.17 -12.89
N TYR A 86 1.69 8.85 -13.24
CA TYR A 86 0.66 9.25 -12.28
C TYR A 86 0.03 8.06 -11.54
N PRO A 87 -0.46 7.00 -12.21
CA PRO A 87 -1.03 5.86 -11.50
C PRO A 87 0.00 5.14 -10.62
N MET A 88 1.26 5.05 -11.05
CA MET A 88 2.32 4.41 -10.26
C MET A 88 2.65 5.21 -8.99
N VAL A 89 2.82 6.53 -9.12
CA VAL A 89 3.09 7.40 -7.97
C VAL A 89 1.90 7.43 -7.02
N LEU A 90 0.69 7.63 -7.54
CA LEU A 90 -0.53 7.67 -6.73
C LEU A 90 -0.73 6.36 -5.97
N LEU A 91 -0.68 5.23 -6.67
CA LEU A 91 -0.91 3.93 -6.05
C LEU A 91 0.20 3.57 -5.06
N GLY A 92 1.46 3.81 -5.44
CA GLY A 92 2.61 3.56 -4.59
C GLY A 92 2.55 4.38 -3.29
N ALA A 93 2.28 5.69 -3.41
CA ALA A 93 2.15 6.58 -2.26
C ALA A 93 0.97 6.20 -1.36
N MET A 94 -0.19 5.86 -1.94
CA MET A 94 -1.34 5.38 -1.16
C MET A 94 -1.02 4.09 -0.42
N LEU A 95 -0.45 3.08 -1.09
CA LEU A 95 -0.13 1.81 -0.46
C LEU A 95 0.95 1.95 0.62
N ALA A 96 2.07 2.60 0.30
CA ALA A 96 3.17 2.80 1.23
C ALA A 96 2.75 3.66 2.43
N GLY A 97 2.04 4.78 2.16
CA GLY A 97 1.59 5.71 3.20
C GLY A 97 0.51 5.10 4.09
N LEU A 98 -0.53 4.52 3.50
CA LEU A 98 -1.65 3.96 4.25
C LEU A 98 -1.23 2.74 5.06
N PHE A 99 -0.69 1.71 4.41
CA PHE A 99 -0.35 0.46 5.09
C PHE A 99 0.92 0.61 5.93
N GLY A 100 1.93 1.32 5.42
CA GLY A 100 3.15 1.60 6.19
C GLY A 100 2.88 2.47 7.41
N GLY A 101 2.09 3.53 7.27
CA GLY A 101 1.70 4.43 8.36
C GLY A 101 0.80 3.78 9.41
N LEU A 102 -0.13 2.91 9.01
CA LEU A 102 -1.02 2.20 9.94
C LEU A 102 -0.36 1.01 10.64
N THR A 103 0.64 0.38 10.03
CA THR A 103 1.35 -0.78 10.61
C THR A 103 1.79 -0.56 12.08
N PRO A 104 2.50 0.53 12.45
CA PRO A 104 2.89 0.74 13.85
C PRO A 104 1.69 0.89 14.79
N VAL A 105 0.62 1.53 14.34
CA VAL A 105 -0.62 1.70 15.13
C VAL A 105 -1.25 0.34 15.41
N ILE A 106 -1.43 -0.48 14.38
CA ILE A 106 -2.02 -1.83 14.53
C ILE A 106 -1.10 -2.73 15.36
N ARG A 107 0.22 -2.66 15.18
CA ARG A 107 1.20 -3.40 15.99
C ARG A 107 1.09 -3.03 17.48
N LYS A 108 0.88 -1.75 17.79
CA LYS A 108 0.65 -1.29 19.17
C LYS A 108 -0.62 -1.92 19.74
N ARG A 109 -1.72 -1.94 18.99
CA ARG A 109 -2.99 -2.59 19.42
C ARG A 109 -2.83 -4.07 19.77
N TYR A 110 -2.08 -4.81 18.94
CA TYR A 110 -1.76 -6.20 19.26
C TYR A 110 -0.95 -6.35 20.54
N SER A 111 -0.01 -5.44 20.79
CA SER A 111 0.83 -5.46 21.99
C SER A 111 0.00 -5.14 23.25
N GLU A 112 -0.94 -4.19 23.15
CA GLU A 112 -1.91 -3.87 24.22
C GLU A 112 -2.86 -5.04 24.51
N ALA A 113 -3.27 -5.81 23.49
CA ALA A 113 -4.09 -7.00 23.69
C ALA A 113 -3.33 -8.12 24.41
N GLU A 114 -2.05 -8.32 24.06
CA GLU A 114 -1.20 -9.32 24.72
C GLU A 114 -0.91 -8.95 26.18
N ALA A 115 -0.61 -7.67 26.47
CA ALA A 115 -0.39 -7.20 27.84
C ALA A 115 -1.61 -7.47 28.74
N ARG A 116 -2.82 -7.12 28.26
CA ARG A 116 -4.08 -7.38 28.99
C ARG A 116 -4.30 -8.87 29.28
N ARG A 117 -3.86 -9.76 28.38
CA ARG A 117 -3.94 -11.21 28.58
C ARG A 117 -2.99 -11.66 29.69
N LEU A 118 -1.75 -11.18 29.67
CA LEU A 118 -0.75 -11.51 30.69
C LEU A 118 -1.16 -11.02 32.08
N ASP A 119 -1.69 -9.79 32.19
CA ASP A 119 -2.17 -9.23 33.46
C ASP A 119 -3.32 -10.07 34.05
N ALA A 120 -4.28 -10.48 33.20
CA ALA A 120 -5.38 -11.33 33.62
C ALA A 120 -4.91 -12.72 34.06
N ASP A 121 -3.91 -13.30 33.39
CA ASP A 121 -3.33 -14.58 33.77
C ASP A 121 -2.49 -14.49 35.06
N ALA A 122 -1.86 -13.34 35.34
CA ALA A 122 -1.17 -13.09 36.61
C ALA A 122 -2.15 -13.01 37.79
N LEU A 123 -3.26 -12.28 37.64
CA LEU A 123 -4.33 -12.18 38.65
C LEU A 123 -4.99 -13.54 38.95
N ARG A 124 -5.05 -14.44 37.98
CA ARG A 124 -5.58 -15.80 38.18
C ARG A 124 -4.64 -16.71 38.98
N ARG A 125 -3.36 -16.36 39.07
CA ARG A 125 -2.30 -17.16 39.72
C ARG A 125 -1.92 -16.65 41.11
N SER A 126 -2.37 -15.46 41.49
CA SER A 126 -2.24 -14.89 42.84
C SER A 126 -3.38 -15.34 43.75
#